data_AF-A0A8J7TWP1-F1
#
_entry.id   AF-A0A8J7TWP1-F1
#
_cell.length_a   1.000
_cell.length_b   1.000
_cell.length_c   1.000
_cell.angle_alpha   90.00
_cell.angle_beta   90.00
_cell.angle_gamma   90.00
#
_symmetry.space_group_name_H-M   'P 1'
#
loop_
_entity.id
_entity.type
_entity.pdbx_description
1 polymer ?
#
loop_
_entity_poly.entity_id
_entity_poly.type
_entity_poly.pdbx_seq_one_letter_code
_entity_poly.pdbx_strand_id
1 'polypeptide(L)'
;MTRLLCAGALAVAAVVLALPSQVPTLAADTPESPRVKATREKMLPAKLKLDIDKKMLRAIITDDLPAAVKEATMLTLRIEPAPGAGVTLTSSFELKGEMTLEQALNKLCEDKAWGWYVNVAKPGDQKDGAIFLTTNSKERGYKEGTGSGAGKEVAKKDEPKAKGKEKEKEVAKKDEPKSPDGERAAADLLTKARIQNNLNQADRAKATLNEIIEKYPDTKAAADAKKLLEKIGK
;
A
#
# COMPACT_ATOMS: atom_id res chain seq x y z
N MET A 1 -0.57 51.04 71.44
CA MET A 1 -0.78 49.57 71.59
C MET A 1 -0.45 48.94 70.24
N THR A 2 0.75 48.36 70.09
CA THR A 2 1.00 46.89 69.96
C THR A 2 0.29 46.32 68.71
N ARG A 3 0.91 45.77 67.65
CA ARG A 3 2.00 44.78 67.49
C ARG A 3 2.44 44.77 65.98
N LEU A 4 3.72 44.58 65.63
CA LEU A 4 4.38 43.31 65.21
C LEU A 4 3.70 42.69 63.94
N LEU A 5 4.32 42.30 62.82
CA LEU A 5 5.54 41.52 62.50
C LEU A 5 5.70 41.56 60.95
N CYS A 6 6.90 41.82 60.41
CA CYS A 6 7.83 40.85 59.80
C CYS A 6 7.41 40.12 58.51
N ALA A 7 8.24 40.37 57.49
CA ALA A 7 8.93 39.39 56.62
C ALA A 7 8.13 38.57 55.61
N GLY A 8 8.66 38.53 54.37
CA GLY A 8 8.32 37.49 53.40
C GLY A 8 8.58 37.90 51.95
N ALA A 9 9.86 38.05 51.58
CA ALA A 9 10.24 38.08 50.17
C ALA A 9 10.02 36.68 49.56
N LEU A 10 9.16 36.59 48.55
CA LEU A 10 9.00 35.38 47.74
C LEU A 10 9.37 35.71 46.29
N ALA A 11 10.60 35.36 45.92
CA ALA A 11 11.05 35.40 44.54
C ALA A 11 10.47 34.20 43.78
N VAL A 12 9.55 34.45 42.85
CA VAL A 12 9.02 33.42 41.94
C VAL A 12 9.88 33.43 40.68
N ALA A 13 10.85 32.50 40.61
CA ALA A 13 11.58 32.18 39.40
C ALA A 13 10.69 31.29 38.51
N ALA A 14 9.99 31.90 37.56
CA ALA A 14 9.24 31.20 36.53
C ALA A 14 10.19 30.71 35.42
N VAL A 15 10.68 29.49 35.54
CA VAL A 15 11.33 28.77 34.43
C VAL A 15 10.23 28.29 33.48
N VAL A 16 10.02 29.03 32.39
CA VAL A 16 9.18 28.60 31.27
C VAL A 16 9.97 27.55 30.49
N LEU A 17 9.72 26.28 30.78
CA LEU A 17 10.14 25.16 29.94
C LEU A 17 9.41 25.27 28.59
N ALA A 18 10.14 25.67 27.57
CA ALA A 18 9.71 25.59 26.19
C ALA A 18 9.54 24.11 25.79
N LEU A 19 8.31 23.62 25.83
CA LEU A 19 7.94 22.33 25.24
C LEU A 19 7.99 22.47 23.71
N PRO A 20 8.68 21.56 22.98
CA PRO A 20 8.56 21.52 21.54
C PRO A 20 7.13 21.12 21.16
N SER A 21 6.46 22.02 20.44
CA SER A 21 5.17 21.78 19.77
C SER A 21 5.31 20.60 18.82
N GLN A 22 5.02 19.39 19.31
CA GLN A 22 4.75 18.25 18.47
C GLN A 22 3.42 18.52 17.77
N VAL A 23 3.49 18.98 16.52
CA VAL A 23 2.36 18.93 15.60
C VAL A 23 1.98 17.46 15.44
N PRO A 24 0.81 17.01 15.91
CA PRO A 24 0.35 15.68 15.58
C PRO A 24 0.09 15.66 14.08
N THR A 25 0.95 14.94 13.35
CA THR A 25 0.70 14.56 11.97
C THR A 25 -0.44 13.55 12.01
N LEU A 26 -1.68 14.05 12.04
CA LEU A 26 -2.87 13.25 11.78
C LEU A 26 -2.88 12.91 10.29
N ALA A 27 -2.01 11.97 9.90
CA ALA A 27 -2.43 11.01 8.89
C ALA A 27 -3.74 10.42 9.43
N ALA A 28 -4.80 10.47 8.63
CA ALA A 28 -6.07 9.85 8.97
C ALA A 28 -5.87 8.33 9.02
N ASP A 29 -5.30 7.87 10.13
CA ASP A 29 -5.31 6.49 10.62
C ASP A 29 -6.79 6.16 10.80
N THR A 30 -7.38 5.62 9.73
CA THR A 30 -8.69 4.99 9.86
C THR A 30 -8.45 3.85 10.85
N PRO A 31 -9.07 3.86 12.04
CA PRO A 31 -8.70 2.94 13.11
C PRO A 31 -8.79 1.51 12.59
N GLU A 32 -7.64 0.88 12.38
CA GLU A 32 -7.57 -0.49 11.88
C GLU A 32 -8.32 -1.38 12.86
N SER A 33 -9.26 -2.16 12.34
CA SER A 33 -10.05 -3.05 13.16
C SER A 33 -9.15 -4.11 13.84
N PRO A 34 -9.56 -4.66 14.99
CA PRO A 34 -8.84 -5.74 15.64
C PRO A 34 -8.61 -6.96 14.72
N ARG A 35 -9.50 -7.19 13.74
CA ARG A 35 -9.35 -8.27 12.76
C ARG A 35 -8.26 -7.97 11.74
N VAL A 36 -8.22 -6.76 11.19
CA VAL A 36 -7.17 -6.34 10.25
C VAL A 36 -5.80 -6.46 10.92
N LYS A 37 -5.66 -5.97 12.16
CA LYS A 37 -4.42 -6.08 12.93
C LYS A 37 -4.04 -7.54 13.19
N ALA A 38 -5.00 -8.38 13.57
CA ALA A 38 -4.74 -9.81 13.77
C ALA A 38 -4.29 -10.49 12.48
N THR A 39 -4.89 -10.18 11.33
CA THR A 39 -4.44 -10.70 10.03
C THR A 39 -3.02 -10.25 9.73
N ARG A 40 -2.73 -8.95 9.87
CA ARG A 40 -1.40 -8.40 9.57
C ARG A 40 -0.29 -8.91 10.49
N GLU A 41 -0.54 -8.93 11.80
CA GLU A 41 0.50 -9.21 12.80
C GLU A 41 0.58 -10.68 13.18
N LYS A 42 -0.51 -11.44 13.10
CA LYS A 42 -0.55 -12.84 13.55
C LYS A 42 -0.67 -13.84 12.40
N MET A 43 -1.48 -13.56 11.38
CA MET A 43 -1.70 -14.51 10.28
C MET A 43 -0.63 -14.43 9.20
N LEU A 44 -0.24 -13.24 8.76
CA LEU A 44 0.79 -13.07 7.70
C LEU A 44 2.16 -13.69 8.05
N PRO A 45 2.72 -13.47 9.26
CA PRO A 45 4.01 -14.05 9.62
C PRO A 45 3.90 -15.50 10.12
N ALA A 46 2.70 -16.08 10.22
CA ALA A 46 2.52 -17.46 10.66
C ALA A 46 3.19 -18.41 9.66
N LYS A 47 4.04 -19.31 10.18
CA LYS A 47 4.66 -20.37 9.39
C LYS A 47 3.62 -21.48 9.17
N LEU A 48 3.37 -21.76 7.90
CA LEU A 48 2.41 -22.77 7.46
C LEU A 48 3.18 -23.93 6.82
N LYS A 49 2.77 -25.15 7.16
CA LYS A 49 3.16 -26.35 6.42
C LYS A 49 2.15 -26.54 5.30
N LEU A 50 2.57 -26.26 4.07
CA LEU A 50 1.73 -26.42 2.89
C LEU A 50 2.26 -27.57 2.05
N ASP A 51 1.38 -28.52 1.75
CA ASP A 51 1.62 -29.59 0.78
C ASP A 51 0.49 -29.58 -0.25
N ILE A 52 0.62 -28.67 -1.21
CA ILE A 52 -0.36 -28.42 -2.25
C ILE A 52 0.28 -28.81 -3.58
N ASP A 53 -0.24 -29.87 -4.19
CA ASP A 53 0.20 -30.35 -5.48
C ASP A 53 -0.86 -30.07 -6.56
N LYS A 54 -0.53 -29.15 -7.46
CA LYS A 54 -1.29 -28.82 -8.68
C LYS A 54 -2.79 -28.60 -8.46
N LYS A 55 -3.17 -27.96 -7.35
CA LYS A 55 -4.58 -27.64 -7.05
C LYS A 55 -4.99 -26.32 -7.69
N MET A 56 -6.28 -26.19 -8.02
CA MET A 56 -6.85 -24.93 -8.50
C MET A 56 -6.80 -23.86 -7.40
N LEU A 57 -6.54 -22.61 -7.80
CA LEU A 57 -6.49 -21.45 -6.90
C LEU A 57 -7.73 -21.38 -6.00
N ARG A 58 -8.92 -21.67 -6.55
CA ARG A 58 -10.16 -21.72 -5.78
C ARG A 58 -10.06 -22.62 -4.55
N ALA A 59 -9.55 -23.84 -4.72
CA ALA A 59 -9.40 -24.79 -3.61
C ALA A 59 -8.32 -24.31 -2.63
N ILE A 60 -7.22 -23.77 -3.16
CA ILE A 60 -6.12 -23.27 -2.34
C ILE A 60 -6.57 -22.13 -1.41
N ILE A 61 -7.32 -21.16 -1.93
CA ILE A 61 -7.73 -19.97 -1.16
C ILE A 61 -8.97 -20.22 -0.27
N THR A 62 -9.80 -21.22 -0.60
CA THR A 62 -11.03 -21.52 0.16
C THR A 62 -10.79 -22.57 1.25
N ASP A 63 -9.94 -23.56 0.98
CA ASP A 63 -9.77 -24.72 1.84
C ASP A 63 -8.35 -24.77 2.43
N ASP A 64 -7.31 -24.88 1.58
CA ASP A 64 -5.96 -25.23 2.04
C ASP A 64 -5.30 -24.11 2.87
N LEU A 65 -5.26 -22.87 2.36
CA LEU A 65 -4.65 -21.74 3.07
C LEU A 65 -5.43 -21.35 4.35
N PRO A 66 -6.76 -21.23 4.33
CA PRO A 66 -7.53 -20.97 5.56
C PRO A 66 -7.37 -22.08 6.60
N ALA A 67 -7.33 -23.35 6.20
CA ALA A 67 -7.12 -24.48 7.11
C ALA A 67 -5.72 -24.40 7.75
N ALA A 68 -4.67 -24.21 6.96
CA ALA A 68 -3.31 -24.12 7.46
C ALA A 68 -3.14 -22.95 8.45
N VAL A 69 -3.74 -21.79 8.16
CA VAL A 69 -3.67 -20.62 9.05
C VAL A 69 -4.46 -20.85 10.33
N LYS A 70 -5.62 -21.51 10.24
CA LYS A 70 -6.42 -21.89 11.42
C LYS A 70 -5.66 -22.87 12.32
N GLU A 71 -4.95 -23.83 11.75
CA GLU A 71 -4.09 -24.75 12.52
C GLU A 71 -2.92 -24.02 13.20
N ALA A 72 -2.27 -23.10 12.48
CA ALA A 72 -1.10 -22.39 13.00
C ALA A 72 -1.43 -21.29 14.02
N THR A 73 -2.57 -20.61 13.87
CA THR A 73 -2.89 -19.40 14.64
C THR A 73 -4.19 -19.49 15.46
N MET A 74 -4.99 -20.54 15.26
CA MET A 74 -6.36 -20.67 15.76
C MET A 74 -7.33 -19.58 15.29
N LEU A 75 -6.95 -18.77 14.29
CA LEU A 75 -7.78 -17.72 13.72
C LEU A 75 -8.33 -18.13 12.36
N THR A 76 -9.57 -17.74 12.06
CA THR A 76 -10.19 -17.97 10.75
C THR A 76 -9.71 -16.92 9.76
N LEU A 77 -8.96 -17.35 8.74
CA LEU A 77 -8.61 -16.51 7.61
C LEU A 77 -9.67 -16.64 6.51
N ARG A 78 -9.95 -15.54 5.81
CA ARG A 78 -10.78 -15.53 4.60
C ARG A 78 -9.98 -14.90 3.47
N ILE A 79 -9.90 -15.60 2.34
CA ILE A 79 -9.22 -15.13 1.15
C ILE A 79 -10.22 -15.17 -0.02
N GLU A 80 -10.40 -14.05 -0.70
CA GLU A 80 -11.32 -13.94 -1.83
C GLU A 80 -10.70 -13.14 -2.98
N PRO A 81 -11.11 -13.36 -4.24
CA PRO A 81 -10.78 -12.42 -5.31
C PRO A 81 -11.52 -11.09 -5.09
N ALA A 82 -10.83 -9.98 -5.33
CA ALA A 82 -11.42 -8.66 -5.31
C ALA A 82 -12.52 -8.56 -6.38
N PRO A 83 -13.67 -7.94 -6.07
CA PRO A 83 -14.77 -7.82 -7.01
C PRO A 83 -14.30 -7.04 -8.24
N GLY A 84 -14.51 -7.63 -9.43
CA GLY A 84 -14.11 -7.01 -10.70
C GLY A 84 -12.62 -7.08 -11.04
N ALA A 85 -11.78 -7.71 -10.20
CA ALA A 85 -10.34 -7.78 -10.46
C ALA A 85 -9.95 -8.74 -11.60
N GLY A 86 -10.84 -9.65 -12.01
CA GLY A 86 -10.56 -10.59 -13.10
C GLY A 86 -9.55 -11.69 -12.74
N VAL A 87 -9.40 -12.04 -11.45
CA VAL A 87 -8.52 -13.13 -11.00
C VAL A 87 -9.09 -14.48 -11.44
N THR A 88 -8.29 -15.24 -12.19
CA THR A 88 -8.70 -16.54 -12.74
C THR A 88 -8.54 -17.67 -11.71
N LEU A 89 -9.65 -18.05 -11.09
CA LEU A 89 -9.71 -19.07 -10.02
C LEU A 89 -9.41 -20.52 -10.49
N THR A 90 -9.37 -20.77 -11.80
CA THR A 90 -9.09 -22.09 -12.39
C THR A 90 -7.60 -22.36 -12.61
N SER A 91 -6.73 -21.39 -12.32
CA SER A 91 -5.27 -21.58 -12.42
C SER A 91 -4.79 -22.58 -11.38
N SER A 92 -3.96 -23.55 -11.77
CA SER A 92 -3.37 -24.52 -10.85
C SER A 92 -2.03 -24.04 -10.32
N PHE A 93 -1.75 -24.29 -9.04
CA PHE A 93 -0.50 -23.93 -8.38
C PHE A 93 0.05 -25.08 -7.53
N GLU A 94 1.36 -25.04 -7.31
CA GLU A 94 2.09 -25.96 -6.45
C GLU A 94 2.78 -25.17 -5.33
N LEU A 95 2.45 -25.48 -4.08
CA LEU A 95 3.05 -24.88 -2.89
C LEU A 95 3.47 -26.02 -1.95
N LYS A 96 4.78 -26.28 -1.89
CA LYS A 96 5.36 -27.34 -1.05
C LYS A 96 6.34 -26.74 -0.04
N GLY A 97 6.27 -27.22 1.20
CA GLY A 97 7.21 -26.93 2.28
C GLY A 97 6.67 -25.99 3.36
N GLU A 98 7.58 -25.56 4.24
CA GLU A 98 7.29 -24.58 5.28
C GLU A 98 7.50 -23.16 4.73
N MET A 99 6.44 -22.36 4.68
CA MET A 99 6.51 -20.96 4.28
C MET A 99 5.52 -20.11 5.06
N THR A 100 5.75 -18.80 5.14
CA THR A 100 4.77 -17.90 5.76
C THR A 100 3.56 -17.70 4.85
N LEU A 101 2.41 -17.31 5.43
CA LEU A 101 1.23 -16.95 4.63
C LEU A 101 1.58 -15.87 3.59
N GLU A 102 2.37 -14.87 3.98
CA GLU A 102 2.87 -13.84 3.07
C GLU A 102 3.67 -14.41 1.89
N GLN A 103 4.58 -15.35 2.16
CA GLN A 103 5.37 -16.02 1.12
C GLN A 103 4.49 -16.86 0.18
N ALA A 104 3.51 -17.58 0.73
CA ALA A 104 2.55 -18.35 -0.07
C ALA A 104 1.74 -17.45 -0.99
N LEU A 105 1.21 -16.33 -0.47
CA LEU A 105 0.46 -15.35 -1.25
C LEU A 105 1.33 -14.68 -2.32
N ASN A 106 2.58 -14.34 -2.00
CA ASN A 106 3.51 -13.76 -2.96
C ASN A 106 3.80 -14.74 -4.11
N LYS A 107 4.06 -16.01 -3.82
CA LYS A 107 4.26 -17.05 -4.86
C LYS A 107 3.03 -17.20 -5.77
N LEU A 108 1.82 -17.25 -5.20
CA LEU A 108 0.58 -17.31 -5.98
C LEU A 108 0.41 -16.08 -6.89
N CYS A 109 0.93 -14.93 -6.46
CA CYS A 109 0.79 -13.67 -7.18
C CYS A 109 1.89 -13.42 -8.22
N GLU A 110 3.09 -13.98 -8.04
CA GLU A 110 4.24 -13.80 -8.93
C GLU A 110 3.99 -14.37 -10.32
N ASP A 111 3.46 -15.59 -10.42
CA ASP A 111 3.26 -16.30 -11.69
C ASP A 111 2.27 -15.60 -12.65
N LYS A 112 1.35 -14.79 -12.11
CA LYS A 112 0.24 -14.19 -12.86
C LYS A 112 0.21 -12.66 -12.80
N ALA A 113 1.27 -12.04 -12.28
CA ALA A 113 1.33 -10.60 -12.03
C ALA A 113 0.12 -10.08 -11.23
N TRP A 114 -0.34 -10.89 -10.28
CA TRP A 114 -1.41 -10.52 -9.37
C TRP A 114 -0.84 -9.79 -8.15
N GLY A 115 -1.73 -9.28 -7.32
CA GLY A 115 -1.40 -8.81 -5.99
C GLY A 115 -2.45 -9.15 -4.97
N TRP A 116 -2.19 -8.74 -3.75
CA TRP A 116 -3.07 -9.03 -2.62
C TRP A 116 -3.03 -7.91 -1.60
N TYR A 117 -4.14 -7.69 -0.91
CA TYR A 117 -4.21 -6.72 0.19
C TYR A 117 -5.16 -7.20 1.28
N VAL A 118 -4.94 -6.72 2.51
CA VAL A 118 -5.88 -6.93 3.62
C VAL A 118 -6.99 -5.89 3.52
N ASN A 119 -8.23 -6.36 3.48
CA ASN A 119 -9.39 -5.50 3.42
C ASN A 119 -9.64 -4.82 4.76
N VAL A 120 -9.67 -3.49 4.73
CA VAL A 120 -10.09 -2.66 5.86
C VAL A 120 -11.53 -2.25 5.59
N ALA A 121 -12.50 -2.95 6.19
CA ALA A 121 -13.91 -2.63 6.08
C ALA A 121 -14.42 -2.01 7.38
N LYS A 122 -15.73 -1.75 7.46
CA LYS A 122 -16.34 -1.29 8.70
C LYS A 122 -16.19 -2.38 9.77
N PRO A 123 -15.85 -2.04 11.02
CA PRO A 123 -15.81 -3.02 12.11
C PRO A 123 -17.15 -3.77 12.21
N GLY A 124 -17.08 -5.11 12.25
CA GLY A 124 -18.26 -5.97 12.26
C GLY A 124 -18.71 -6.46 10.87
N ASP A 125 -18.13 -5.95 9.78
CA ASP A 125 -18.33 -6.52 8.44
C ASP A 125 -17.67 -7.91 8.36
N GLN A 126 -18.33 -8.83 7.67
CA GLN A 126 -17.83 -10.19 7.48
C GLN A 126 -16.56 -10.20 6.59
N LYS A 127 -16.36 -9.16 5.79
CA LYS A 127 -15.18 -8.99 4.91
C LYS A 127 -14.06 -8.20 5.57
N ASP A 128 -14.24 -7.75 6.80
CA ASP A 128 -13.22 -7.00 7.54
C ASP A 128 -12.06 -7.92 7.98
N GLY A 129 -10.83 -7.56 7.61
CA GLY A 129 -9.63 -8.37 7.82
C GLY A 129 -9.45 -9.54 6.85
N ALA A 130 -10.32 -9.68 5.84
CA ALA A 130 -10.16 -10.67 4.77
C ALA A 130 -9.02 -10.25 3.81
N ILE A 131 -8.37 -11.21 3.18
CA ILE A 131 -7.35 -10.95 2.16
C ILE A 131 -8.03 -10.97 0.78
N PHE A 132 -7.86 -9.90 0.02
CA PHE A 132 -8.33 -9.81 -1.36
C PHE A 132 -7.19 -10.03 -2.35
N LEU A 133 -7.43 -10.88 -3.35
CA LEU A 133 -6.56 -11.05 -4.52
C LEU A 133 -6.97 -10.10 -5.64
N THR A 134 -6.02 -9.41 -6.26
CA THR A 134 -6.22 -8.43 -7.31
C THR A 134 -5.34 -8.74 -8.52
N THR A 135 -5.63 -8.16 -9.68
CA THR A 135 -4.72 -8.17 -10.84
C THR A 135 -3.70 -7.02 -10.80
N ASN A 136 -3.74 -6.18 -9.76
CA ASN A 136 -2.72 -5.16 -9.56
C ASN A 136 -1.50 -5.74 -8.86
N SER A 137 -0.42 -5.95 -9.61
CA SER A 137 0.85 -6.49 -9.11
C SER A 137 1.54 -5.61 -8.07
N LYS A 138 1.13 -4.35 -7.92
CA LYS A 138 1.71 -3.40 -6.96
C LYS A 138 1.11 -3.54 -5.54
N GLU A 139 -0.02 -4.23 -5.40
CA GLU A 139 -0.66 -4.43 -4.10
C GLU A 139 -0.03 -5.65 -3.40
N ARG A 140 0.65 -5.40 -2.27
CA ARG A 140 1.33 -6.40 -1.43
C ARG A 140 1.06 -6.10 0.04
N GLY A 141 -0.10 -6.52 0.52
CA GLY A 141 -0.57 -6.30 1.89
C GLY A 141 -1.35 -5.02 2.12
N TYR A 142 -1.28 -4.04 1.22
CA TYR A 142 -2.04 -2.79 1.29
C TYR A 142 -2.71 -2.49 -0.04
N LYS A 143 -3.94 -1.98 0.02
CA LYS A 143 -4.67 -1.52 -1.15
C LYS A 143 -4.11 -0.18 -1.61
N GLU A 144 -3.93 -0.01 -2.92
CA GLU A 144 -3.40 1.23 -3.49
C GLU A 144 -4.27 2.43 -3.06
N GLY A 145 -3.65 3.45 -2.47
CA GLY A 145 -4.33 4.65 -1.96
C GLY A 145 -4.86 4.56 -0.52
N THR A 146 -4.60 3.47 0.21
CA THR A 146 -4.92 3.33 1.64
C THR A 146 -3.64 2.93 2.38
N GLY A 147 -2.91 3.91 2.92
CA GLY A 147 -1.72 3.66 3.76
C GLY A 147 -2.08 2.78 4.96
N SER A 148 -1.19 1.95 5.50
CA SER A 148 0.18 2.31 5.86
C SER A 148 1.23 1.32 5.34
N GLY A 149 1.93 1.67 4.25
CA GLY A 149 3.11 0.93 3.80
C GLY A 149 3.22 0.82 2.29
N ALA A 150 3.96 1.76 1.68
CA ALA A 150 4.79 1.42 0.53
C ALA A 150 5.55 0.14 0.86
N GLY A 151 5.65 -0.76 -0.12
CA GLY A 151 6.15 -2.12 0.03
C GLY A 151 7.35 -2.20 0.98
N LYS A 152 7.26 -3.11 1.94
CA LYS A 152 8.46 -3.74 2.49
C LYS A 152 8.98 -4.65 1.39
N GLU A 153 9.74 -4.02 0.50
CA GLU A 153 10.63 -4.64 -0.45
C GLU A 153 11.32 -5.81 0.24
N VAL A 154 11.18 -7.01 -0.32
CA VAL A 154 11.95 -8.19 0.09
C VAL A 154 13.40 -7.90 -0.29
N ALA A 155 14.08 -7.19 0.60
CA ALA A 155 15.52 -7.04 0.55
C ALA A 155 16.13 -8.43 0.68
N LYS A 156 16.85 -8.83 -0.37
CA LYS A 156 17.84 -9.89 -0.30
C LYS A 156 18.77 -9.63 0.90
N LYS A 157 18.86 -10.65 1.73
CA LYS A 157 19.90 -11.02 2.70
C LYS A 157 21.29 -10.40 2.44
N ASP A 158 21.83 -9.70 3.45
CA ASP A 158 23.17 -9.85 4.09
C ASP A 158 23.64 -8.52 4.74
N GLU A 159 23.96 -8.58 6.05
CA GLU A 159 24.59 -7.53 6.88
C GLU A 159 26.10 -7.31 6.52
N PRO A 160 26.87 -6.38 7.13
CA PRO A 160 26.65 -4.93 7.31
C PRO A 160 27.95 -4.10 7.04
N LYS A 161 27.87 -2.81 6.66
CA LYS A 161 28.73 -1.72 7.22
C LYS A 161 28.50 -0.32 6.62
N ALA A 162 28.25 0.60 7.55
CA ALA A 162 28.88 1.93 7.71
C ALA A 162 28.58 3.11 6.75
N LYS A 163 28.11 4.18 7.41
CA LYS A 163 28.38 5.62 7.18
C LYS A 163 27.71 6.32 5.99
N GLY A 164 26.64 7.06 6.32
CA GLY A 164 26.78 8.50 6.61
C GLY A 164 26.39 9.52 5.52
N LYS A 165 25.46 10.39 5.94
CA LYS A 165 25.27 11.82 5.62
C LYS A 165 24.45 12.26 4.39
N GLU A 166 23.38 12.97 4.74
CA GLU A 166 22.61 14.01 4.06
C GLU A 166 23.36 14.86 3.00
N LYS A 167 22.70 15.18 1.87
CA LYS A 167 22.08 16.50 1.68
C LYS A 167 21.28 16.65 0.37
N GLU A 168 20.16 17.31 0.55
CA GLU A 168 19.26 18.04 -0.34
C GLU A 168 19.96 18.98 -1.37
N LYS A 169 19.55 18.93 -2.65
CA LYS A 169 18.98 20.05 -3.43
C LYS A 169 18.84 19.72 -4.92
N GLU A 170 17.61 19.87 -5.40
CA GLU A 170 17.20 20.61 -6.61
C GLU A 170 18.29 21.02 -7.63
N VAL A 171 18.14 20.58 -8.89
CA VAL A 171 17.99 21.42 -10.11
C VAL A 171 18.08 20.52 -11.36
N ALA A 172 17.13 20.75 -12.27
CA ALA A 172 17.00 20.33 -13.65
C ALA A 172 18.23 19.75 -14.40
N LYS A 173 18.03 18.54 -14.95
CA LYS A 173 18.41 18.10 -16.32
C LYS A 173 17.28 17.18 -16.77
N LYS A 174 16.43 17.52 -17.76
CA LYS A 174 16.68 17.52 -19.20
C LYS A 174 17.74 16.50 -19.63
N ASP A 175 17.47 15.24 -19.33
CA ASP A 175 18.03 14.12 -20.08
C ASP A 175 16.84 13.24 -20.49
N GLU A 176 16.59 13.18 -21.80
CA GLU A 176 15.79 12.13 -22.42
C GLU A 176 16.29 10.76 -21.95
N PRO A 177 15.40 9.87 -21.51
CA PRO A 177 15.57 8.47 -21.78
C PRO A 177 14.52 8.13 -22.81
N LYS A 178 14.97 7.98 -24.05
CA LYS A 178 14.32 7.17 -25.08
C LYS A 178 14.39 5.69 -24.66
N SER A 179 13.90 5.41 -23.45
CA SER A 179 13.93 4.13 -22.79
C SER A 179 12.51 3.57 -22.80
N PRO A 180 12.34 2.25 -23.02
CA PRO A 180 11.04 1.58 -23.06
C PRO A 180 10.21 1.77 -21.77
N ASP A 181 10.82 2.17 -20.66
CA ASP A 181 10.13 2.48 -19.40
C ASP A 181 9.36 3.80 -19.42
N GLY A 182 9.82 4.81 -20.18
CA GLY A 182 9.12 6.10 -20.30
C GLY A 182 7.80 5.98 -21.06
N GLU A 183 7.77 5.18 -22.14
CA GLU A 183 6.52 4.89 -22.88
C GLU A 183 5.52 4.11 -22.03
N ARG A 184 5.98 3.16 -21.21
CA ARG A 184 5.12 2.39 -20.30
C ARG A 184 4.54 3.26 -19.20
N ALA A 185 5.37 4.07 -18.54
CA ALA A 185 4.91 4.98 -17.49
C ALA A 185 3.89 5.99 -18.03
N ALA A 186 4.11 6.54 -19.22
CA ALA A 186 3.18 7.45 -19.86
C ALA A 186 1.85 6.75 -20.26
N ALA A 187 1.90 5.49 -20.72
CA ALA A 187 0.71 4.70 -21.05
C ALA A 187 -0.13 4.34 -19.81
N ASP A 188 0.51 4.04 -18.67
CA ASP A 188 -0.17 3.80 -17.40
C ASP A 188 -0.92 5.06 -16.92
N LEU A 189 -0.26 6.22 -17.00
CA LEU A 189 -0.88 7.51 -16.67
C LEU A 189 -2.04 7.85 -17.62
N LEU A 190 -1.91 7.54 -18.91
CA LEU A 190 -2.99 7.73 -19.88
C LEU A 190 -4.22 6.86 -19.52
N THR A 191 -3.98 5.62 -19.11
CA THR A 191 -5.04 4.70 -18.66
C THR A 191 -5.73 5.23 -17.41
N LYS A 192 -4.96 5.74 -16.45
CA LYS A 192 -5.48 6.41 -15.24
C LYS A 192 -6.36 7.61 -15.60
N ALA A 193 -5.91 8.48 -16.51
CA ALA A 193 -6.68 9.65 -16.95
C ALA A 193 -8.00 9.25 -17.63
N ARG A 194 -8.02 8.18 -18.44
CA ARG A 194 -9.24 7.64 -19.06
C ARG A 194 -10.23 7.14 -18.01
N ILE A 195 -9.75 6.42 -16.99
CA ILE A 195 -10.59 5.94 -15.88
C ILE A 195 -11.17 7.13 -15.10
N GLN A 196 -10.36 8.14 -14.76
CA GLN A 196 -10.83 9.35 -14.08
C GLN A 196 -11.92 10.07 -14.88
N ASN A 197 -11.76 10.18 -16.19
CA ASN A 197 -12.79 10.77 -17.05
C ASN A 197 -14.09 9.95 -17.04
N ASN A 198 -14.00 8.62 -17.12
CA ASN A 198 -15.16 7.74 -17.05
C ASN A 198 -15.87 7.77 -15.69
N LEU A 199 -15.16 8.15 -14.62
CA LEU A 199 -15.70 8.36 -13.28
C LEU A 199 -16.22 9.80 -13.06
N ASN A 200 -16.40 10.60 -14.12
CA ASN A 200 -16.78 12.01 -14.07
C ASN A 200 -15.83 12.90 -13.25
N GLN A 201 -14.57 12.49 -13.08
CA GLN A 201 -13.53 13.27 -12.39
C GLN A 201 -12.72 14.08 -13.40
N ALA A 202 -13.41 14.97 -14.13
CA ALA A 202 -12.84 15.72 -15.26
C ALA A 202 -11.60 16.56 -14.88
N ASP A 203 -11.61 17.21 -13.71
CA ASP A 203 -10.48 18.04 -13.27
C ASP A 203 -9.22 17.21 -12.96
N ARG A 204 -9.41 16.03 -12.35
CA ARG A 204 -8.30 15.09 -12.06
C ARG A 204 -7.77 14.45 -13.34
N ALA A 205 -8.66 14.14 -14.28
CA ALA A 205 -8.27 13.67 -15.60
C ALA A 205 -7.43 14.72 -16.33
N LYS A 206 -7.85 15.99 -16.35
CA LYS A 206 -7.08 17.10 -16.95
C LYS A 206 -5.70 17.26 -16.31
N ALA A 207 -5.62 17.22 -14.98
CA ALA A 207 -4.33 17.30 -14.27
C ALA A 207 -3.38 16.16 -14.66
N THR A 208 -3.90 14.93 -14.72
CA THR A 208 -3.12 13.74 -15.08
C THR A 208 -2.68 13.78 -16.56
N LEU A 209 -3.53 14.29 -17.46
CA LEU A 209 -3.18 14.48 -18.88
C LEU A 209 -2.09 15.54 -19.08
N ASN A 210 -2.15 16.66 -18.33
CA ASN A 210 -1.08 17.66 -18.35
C ASN A 210 0.25 17.10 -17.85
N GLU A 211 0.21 16.28 -16.80
CA GLU A 211 1.42 15.61 -16.28
C GLU A 211 2.08 14.72 -17.34
N ILE A 212 1.31 14.00 -18.17
CA ILE A 212 1.86 13.19 -19.28
C ILE A 212 2.53 14.09 -20.32
N ILE A 213 1.92 15.22 -20.65
CA ILE A 213 2.44 16.14 -21.66
C ILE A 213 3.73 16.81 -21.18
N GLU A 214 3.81 17.19 -19.90
CA GLU A 214 4.98 17.84 -19.32
C GLU A 214 6.14 16.86 -19.08
N LYS A 215 5.85 15.67 -18.54
CA LYS A 215 6.90 14.70 -18.17
C LYS A 215 7.34 13.80 -19.32
N TYR A 216 6.45 13.53 -20.29
CA TYR A 216 6.68 12.57 -21.36
C TYR A 216 6.31 13.12 -22.75
N PRO A 217 6.78 14.32 -23.14
CA PRO A 217 6.30 15.03 -24.33
C PRO A 217 6.46 14.27 -25.65
N ASP A 218 7.48 13.40 -25.74
CA ASP A 218 7.83 12.67 -26.97
C ASP A 218 7.21 11.27 -27.07
N THR A 219 6.32 10.92 -26.14
CA THR A 219 5.65 9.60 -26.14
C THR A 219 4.36 9.62 -26.95
N LYS A 220 3.97 8.45 -27.48
CA LYS A 220 2.65 8.26 -28.10
C LYS A 220 1.52 8.61 -27.14
N ALA A 221 1.71 8.32 -25.85
CA ALA A 221 0.76 8.66 -24.80
C ALA A 221 0.59 10.19 -24.65
N ALA A 222 1.62 11.00 -24.82
CA ALA A 222 1.46 12.47 -24.80
C ALA A 222 0.64 12.99 -25.98
N ALA A 223 0.80 12.42 -27.18
CA ALA A 223 -0.04 12.77 -28.33
C ALA A 223 -1.52 12.41 -28.09
N ASP A 224 -1.80 11.24 -27.51
CA ASP A 224 -3.15 10.83 -27.14
C ASP A 224 -3.70 11.65 -25.96
N ALA A 225 -2.86 12.06 -25.03
CA ALA A 225 -3.25 12.87 -23.89
C ALA A 225 -3.77 14.25 -24.34
N LYS A 226 -3.07 14.90 -25.28
CA LYS A 226 -3.51 16.17 -25.88
C LYS A 226 -4.91 16.05 -26.51
N LYS A 227 -5.13 15.02 -27.33
CA LYS A 227 -6.44 14.75 -27.96
C LYS A 227 -7.56 14.52 -26.94
N LEU A 228 -7.24 13.86 -25.83
CA LEU A 228 -8.22 13.54 -24.80
C LEU A 228 -8.56 14.79 -23.96
N LEU A 229 -7.58 15.67 -23.72
CA LEU A 229 -7.77 16.94 -23.02
C LEU A 229 -8.73 17.86 -23.77
N GLU A 230 -8.60 17.94 -25.11
CA GLU A 230 -9.54 18.70 -25.96
C GLU A 230 -10.99 18.16 -25.91
N LYS A 231 -11.18 16.87 -25.63
CA LYS A 231 -12.51 16.25 -25.51
C LYS A 231 -13.16 16.50 -24.15
N ILE A 232 -12.38 16.62 -23.07
CA ILE A 232 -12.89 16.94 -21.72
C ILE A 232 -13.03 18.47 -21.52
N GLY A 233 -12.36 19.27 -22.35
CA GLY A 233 -12.46 20.73 -22.36
C GLY A 233 -13.64 21.30 -23.14
N LYS A 234 -14.35 20.46 -23.90
CA LYS A 234 -15.60 20.80 -24.61
C LYS A 234 -16.80 20.33 -23.80
#